data_AF-A0A4S4EM31-F1
#
_entry.id   AF-A0A4S4EM31-F1
#
_cell.length_a   1.000
_cell.length_b   1.000
_cell.length_c   1.000
_cell.angle_alpha   90.00
_cell.angle_beta   90.00
_cell.angle_gamma   90.00
#
_symmetry.space_group_name_H-M   'P 1'
#
loop_
_entity.id
_entity.type
_entity.pdbx_description
1 polymer ?
#
loop_
_entity_poly.entity_id
_entity_poly.type
_entity_poly.pdbx_seq_one_letter_code
_entity_poly.pdbx_strand_id
1 'polypeptide(L)'
;MCISLFSALINAEKTPRAEPPPGFSKLTVSEAEKAIAGNLCRCTGYRPIVDACKSFAADVDMEDLGINSFWKTGESNEVKASKLPFHNPSDQICTFPEFLKNEIRSSMLLCSKSNYWYQPVNVKELTSMLLAENDTQVKLVVANTGTGYYKEVDHYDKYIDLRHVC
;
A
#
# COMPACT_ATOMS: atom_id res chain seq x y z
N MET A 1 6.89 2.32 7.26
CA MET A 1 7.99 2.40 6.26
C MET A 1 8.26 1.05 5.63
N CYS A 2 8.63 0.01 6.38
CA CYS A 2 8.88 -1.33 5.82
C CYS A 2 7.70 -1.86 4.99
N ILE A 3 6.46 -1.76 5.49
CA ILE A 3 5.26 -2.20 4.76
C ILE A 3 5.02 -1.39 3.48
N SER A 4 5.30 -0.09 3.50
CA SER A 4 5.14 0.78 2.33
C SER A 4 6.15 0.41 1.23
N LEU A 5 7.43 0.24 1.61
CA LEU A 5 8.47 -0.21 0.69
C LEU A 5 8.17 -1.61 0.16
N PHE A 6 7.80 -2.54 1.04
CA PHE A 6 7.45 -3.91 0.66
C PHE A 6 6.30 -3.93 -0.37
N SER A 7 5.24 -3.17 -0.13
CA SER A 7 4.13 -3.07 -1.07
C SER A 7 4.57 -2.49 -2.42
N ALA A 8 5.48 -1.52 -2.42
CA ALA A 8 6.04 -0.94 -3.64
C ALA A 8 6.89 -1.98 -4.41
N LEU A 9 7.74 -2.74 -3.72
CA LEU A 9 8.51 -3.84 -4.31
C LEU A 9 7.58 -4.86 -4.98
N ILE A 10 6.55 -5.35 -4.27
CA ILE A 10 5.61 -6.34 -4.82
C ILE A 10 4.84 -5.79 -6.03
N ASN A 11 4.50 -4.50 -6.03
CA ASN A 11 3.81 -3.90 -7.16
C ASN A 11 4.74 -3.64 -8.34
N ALA A 12 6.01 -3.31 -8.10
CA ALA A 12 7.01 -3.13 -9.15
C ALA A 12 7.27 -4.43 -9.93
N GLU A 13 7.26 -5.59 -9.25
CA GLU A 13 7.41 -6.89 -9.92
C GLU A 13 6.29 -7.22 -10.92
N LYS A 14 5.10 -6.63 -10.73
CA LYS A 14 3.95 -6.80 -11.65
C LYS A 14 4.03 -5.91 -12.88
N THR A 15 5.00 -4.99 -12.94
CA THR A 15 5.13 -4.06 -14.06
C THR A 15 5.83 -4.73 -15.25
N PRO A 16 5.52 -4.33 -16.50
CA PRO A 16 6.11 -4.90 -17.71
C PRO A 16 7.55 -4.39 -17.98
N ARG A 17 8.28 -3.95 -16.95
CA ARG A 17 9.65 -3.43 -17.09
C ARG A 17 10.65 -4.55 -17.37
N ALA A 18 11.77 -4.19 -18.00
CA ALA A 18 12.90 -5.09 -18.19
C ALA A 18 13.40 -5.63 -16.85
N GLU A 19 13.98 -6.83 -16.89
CA GLU A 19 14.59 -7.42 -15.71
C GLU A 19 15.76 -6.56 -15.22
N PRO A 20 15.81 -6.22 -13.92
CA PRO A 20 16.89 -5.43 -13.35
C PRO A 20 18.17 -6.26 -13.22
N PRO A 21 19.33 -5.63 -12.94
CA PRO A 21 20.53 -6.36 -12.57
C PRO A 21 20.28 -7.28 -11.36
N PRO A 22 21.02 -8.41 -11.22
CA PRO A 22 20.84 -9.34 -10.11
C PRO A 22 20.93 -8.64 -8.75
N GLY A 23 19.97 -8.93 -7.86
CA GLY A 23 19.89 -8.35 -6.52
C GLY A 23 19.07 -7.06 -6.41
N PHE A 24 18.60 -6.48 -7.53
CA PHE A 24 17.73 -5.30 -7.55
C PHE A 24 16.29 -5.68 -7.90
N SER A 25 15.33 -4.80 -7.56
CA SER A 25 13.92 -4.90 -7.96
C SER A 25 13.65 -4.05 -9.19
N LYS A 26 12.53 -4.30 -9.89
CA LYS A 26 11.98 -3.43 -10.95
C LYS A 26 11.53 -2.05 -10.45
N LEU A 27 11.62 -1.80 -9.14
CA LEU A 27 11.32 -0.54 -8.48
C LEU A 27 12.25 0.57 -8.98
N THR A 28 11.74 1.79 -9.15
CA THR A 28 12.60 2.97 -9.41
C THR A 28 12.89 3.77 -8.15
N VAL A 29 13.95 4.60 -8.17
CA VAL A 29 14.29 5.52 -7.08
C VAL A 29 13.10 6.41 -6.72
N SER A 30 12.43 6.96 -7.73
CA SER A 30 11.25 7.82 -7.53
C SER A 30 10.09 7.07 -6.87
N GLU A 31 9.87 5.80 -7.24
CA GLU A 31 8.84 4.97 -6.61
C GLU A 31 9.19 4.60 -5.17
N ALA A 32 10.47 4.31 -4.89
CA ALA A 32 10.95 4.04 -3.54
C ALA A 32 10.72 5.25 -2.61
N GLU A 33 11.09 6.46 -3.05
CA GLU A 33 10.85 7.70 -2.31
C GLU A 33 9.35 7.98 -2.12
N LYS A 34 8.56 7.84 -3.19
CA LYS A 34 7.11 8.03 -3.15
C LYS A 34 6.42 7.05 -2.19
N ALA A 35 6.90 5.80 -2.13
CA ALA A 35 6.34 4.79 -1.25
C ALA A 35 6.46 5.18 0.23
N ILE A 36 7.56 5.84 0.63
CA ILE A 36 7.77 6.23 2.02
C ILE A 36 7.33 7.65 2.36
N ALA A 37 6.99 8.49 1.38
CA ALA A 37 6.65 9.91 1.59
C ALA A 37 5.52 10.16 2.61
N GLY A 38 4.57 9.23 2.73
CA GLY A 38 3.49 9.30 3.73
C GLY A 38 3.87 8.85 5.15
N ASN A 39 5.12 8.45 5.38
CA ASN A 39 5.56 7.90 6.67
C ASN A 39 6.31 8.95 7.50
N LEU A 40 5.90 9.11 8.76
CA LEU A 40 6.56 10.01 9.71
C LEU A 40 7.64 9.28 10.52
N CYS A 41 8.82 9.89 10.64
CA CYS A 41 9.89 9.45 11.53
C CYS A 41 10.56 10.68 12.16
N ARG A 42 10.65 10.69 13.50
CA ARG A 42 11.24 11.82 14.23
C ARG A 42 12.74 11.65 14.53
N CYS A 43 13.25 10.42 14.49
CA CYS A 43 14.56 10.10 15.05
C CYS A 43 15.70 10.11 14.01
N THR A 44 15.45 9.61 12.80
CA THR A 44 16.54 9.24 11.88
C THR A 44 16.99 10.35 10.94
N GLY A 45 16.27 11.46 10.88
CA GLY A 45 16.51 12.49 9.86
C GLY A 45 16.26 12.01 8.42
N TYR A 46 15.57 10.88 8.24
CA TYR A 46 15.17 10.25 6.97
C TYR A 46 16.27 9.79 6.02
N ARG A 47 17.41 10.46 5.90
CA ARG A 47 18.48 10.09 4.95
C ARG A 47 18.82 8.59 4.97
N PRO A 48 19.12 7.96 6.13
CA PRO A 48 19.43 6.52 6.15
C PRO A 48 18.26 5.63 5.71
N ILE A 49 17.01 6.07 5.89
CA ILE A 49 15.82 5.33 5.47
C ILE A 49 15.65 5.44 3.96
N VAL A 50 15.78 6.65 3.42
CA VAL A 50 15.69 6.91 1.98
C VAL A 50 16.78 6.11 1.25
N ASP A 51 18.02 6.15 1.74
CA ASP A 51 19.13 5.42 1.13
C ASP A 51 18.89 3.90 1.11
N ALA A 52 18.37 3.34 2.20
CA ALA A 52 17.99 1.92 2.25
C ALA A 52 16.81 1.58 1.32
N CYS A 53 15.88 2.50 1.08
CA CYS A 53 14.78 2.27 0.13
C CYS A 53 15.29 2.33 -1.31
N LYS A 54 16.15 3.30 -1.63
CA LYS A 54 16.77 3.48 -2.94
C LYS A 54 17.68 2.33 -3.33
N SER A 55 18.35 1.67 -2.38
CA SER A 55 19.27 0.57 -2.69
C SER A 55 18.62 -0.62 -3.39
N PHE A 56 17.29 -0.74 -3.37
CA PHE A 56 16.54 -1.77 -4.08
C PHE A 56 16.15 -1.38 -5.51
N ALA A 57 16.32 -0.11 -5.91
CA ALA A 57 15.86 0.39 -7.18
C ALA A 57 16.79 0.03 -8.34
N ALA A 58 16.24 -0.29 -9.50
CA ALA A 58 17.01 -0.65 -10.70
C ALA A 58 17.86 0.50 -11.26
N ASP A 59 17.43 1.74 -11.03
CA ASP A 59 18.03 2.98 -11.54
C ASP A 59 18.79 3.76 -10.45
N VAL A 60 19.18 3.09 -9.35
CA VAL A 60 19.89 3.74 -8.25
C VAL A 60 21.29 4.21 -8.66
N ASP A 61 21.57 5.49 -8.40
CA ASP A 61 22.94 5.98 -8.36
C ASP A 61 23.58 5.52 -7.06
N MET A 62 24.46 4.54 -7.20
CA MET A 62 25.24 3.99 -6.11
C MET A 62 26.00 5.08 -5.35
N GLU A 63 26.54 6.10 -6.02
CA GLU A 63 27.33 7.17 -5.38
C GLU A 63 26.49 8.14 -4.53
N ASP A 64 25.18 8.22 -4.77
CA ASP A 64 24.25 9.01 -3.93
C ASP A 64 23.95 8.29 -2.61
N LEU A 65 24.11 6.97 -2.50
CA LEU A 65 23.72 6.27 -1.26
C LEU A 65 24.60 6.67 -0.06
N GLY A 66 24.02 7.11 1.06
CA GLY A 66 24.76 7.33 2.31
C GLY A 66 25.33 6.06 2.94
N ILE A 67 25.20 4.91 2.28
CA ILE A 67 25.74 3.60 2.64
C ILE A 67 27.20 3.45 2.11
N ASN A 68 27.70 4.45 1.38
CA ASN A 68 29.00 4.45 0.69
C ASN A 68 30.22 4.56 1.59
N SER A 69 30.04 4.72 2.90
CA SER A 69 31.13 4.90 3.87
C SER A 69 32.14 3.73 3.91
N PHE A 70 31.82 2.59 3.28
CA PHE A 70 32.68 1.39 3.22
C PHE A 70 33.24 1.08 1.84
N TRP A 71 33.05 1.96 0.85
CA TRP A 71 33.48 1.69 -0.53
C TRP A 71 34.93 2.12 -0.72
N LYS A 72 35.76 1.21 -1.24
CA LYS A 72 37.14 1.56 -1.59
C LYS A 72 37.13 2.26 -2.95
N THR A 73 37.92 3.33 -3.07
CA THR A 73 38.11 4.03 -4.35
C THR A 73 38.57 3.05 -5.43
N GLY A 74 37.83 2.98 -6.53
CA GLY A 74 38.12 2.07 -7.65
C GLY A 74 37.45 0.69 -7.57
N GLU A 75 36.60 0.40 -6.57
CA GLU A 75 35.79 -0.83 -6.58
C GLU A 75 34.79 -0.84 -7.74
N SER A 76 34.62 -2.00 -8.39
CA SER A 76 33.63 -2.19 -9.44
C SER A 76 32.20 -2.11 -8.90
N ASN A 77 31.27 -1.77 -9.79
CA ASN A 77 29.84 -1.67 -9.47
C ASN A 77 29.25 -3.01 -8.99
N GLU A 78 29.77 -4.14 -9.45
CA GLU A 78 29.36 -5.48 -9.00
C GLU A 78 29.71 -5.73 -7.53
N VAL A 79 30.93 -5.35 -7.13
CA VAL A 79 31.39 -5.49 -5.74
C VAL A 79 30.59 -4.55 -4.82
N LYS A 80 30.29 -3.33 -5.28
CA LYS A 80 29.41 -2.40 -4.55
C LYS A 80 28.00 -2.97 -4.39
N ALA A 81 27.40 -3.50 -5.47
CA ALA A 81 26.07 -4.10 -5.44
C ALA A 81 25.98 -5.30 -4.49
N SER A 82 27.01 -6.15 -4.42
CA SER A 82 27.05 -7.28 -3.47
C SER A 82 27.05 -6.87 -1.99
N LYS A 83 27.36 -5.60 -1.67
CA LYS A 83 27.30 -5.05 -0.31
C LYS A 83 25.93 -4.44 0.01
N LEU A 84 25.05 -4.31 -0.98
CA LEU A 84 23.68 -3.81 -0.81
C LEU A 84 22.72 -4.93 -0.38
N PRO A 85 21.56 -4.59 0.20
CA PRO A 85 20.49 -5.55 0.40
C PRO A 85 20.12 -6.25 -0.90
N PHE A 86 20.06 -7.58 -0.87
CA PHE A 86 19.74 -8.39 -2.04
C PHE A 86 18.24 -8.63 -2.13
N HIS A 87 17.63 -8.29 -3.27
CA HIS A 87 16.24 -8.61 -3.59
C HIS A 87 16.16 -9.80 -4.54
N ASN A 88 15.36 -10.81 -4.15
CA ASN A 88 15.03 -11.94 -4.99
C ASN A 88 13.51 -11.98 -5.22
N PRO A 89 13.03 -11.75 -6.45
CA PRO A 89 11.60 -11.83 -6.77
C PRO A 89 10.97 -13.22 -6.52
N SER A 90 11.80 -14.27 -6.43
CA SER A 90 11.35 -15.65 -6.16
C SER A 90 11.17 -15.95 -4.66
N ASP A 91 11.56 -15.02 -3.77
CA ASP A 91 11.37 -15.21 -2.34
C ASP A 91 9.87 -15.30 -2.04
N GLN A 92 9.47 -16.39 -1.40
CA GLN A 92 8.07 -16.74 -1.26
C GLN A 92 7.37 -15.76 -0.31
N ILE A 93 6.47 -14.95 -0.87
CA ILE A 93 5.57 -14.11 -0.08
C ILE A 93 4.52 -15.03 0.52
N CYS A 94 4.48 -15.11 1.85
CA CYS A 94 3.38 -15.77 2.53
C CYS A 94 2.11 -14.91 2.36
N THR A 95 1.29 -15.24 1.37
CA THR A 95 -0.03 -14.62 1.19
C THR A 95 -1.06 -15.34 2.04
N PHE A 96 -2.05 -14.60 2.52
CA PHE A 96 -3.19 -15.18 3.21
C PHE A 96 -3.87 -16.26 2.33
N PRO A 97 -4.10 -17.48 2.84
CA PRO A 97 -4.60 -18.59 2.02
C PRO A 97 -5.96 -18.33 1.38
N GLU A 98 -6.14 -18.72 0.11
CA GLU A 98 -7.39 -18.42 -0.63
C GLU A 98 -8.62 -19.09 -0.03
N PHE A 99 -8.47 -20.27 0.56
CA PHE A 99 -9.60 -20.96 1.17
C PHE A 99 -10.20 -20.15 2.34
N LEU A 100 -9.38 -19.43 3.11
CA LEU A 100 -9.84 -18.57 4.20
C LEU A 100 -10.45 -17.26 3.68
N LYS A 101 -10.02 -16.75 2.53
CA LYS A 101 -10.63 -15.53 1.94
C LYS A 101 -12.10 -15.74 1.60
N ASN A 102 -12.46 -16.94 1.14
CA ASN A 102 -13.84 -17.27 0.77
C ASN A 102 -14.75 -17.43 1.99
N GLU A 103 -14.21 -17.92 3.10
CA GLU A 103 -14.95 -18.04 4.37
C GLU A 103 -15.33 -16.66 4.94
N ILE A 104 -14.41 -15.69 4.90
CA ILE A 104 -14.66 -14.32 5.38
C ILE A 104 -15.80 -13.65 4.60
N ARG A 105 -15.79 -13.75 3.26
CA ARG A 105 -16.81 -13.15 2.39
C ARG A 105 -18.22 -13.68 2.66
N SER A 106 -18.34 -14.91 3.11
CA SER A 106 -19.63 -15.56 3.36
C SER A 106 -20.29 -15.14 4.68
N SER A 107 -19.54 -14.50 5.59
CA SER A 107 -20.02 -14.10 6.94
C SER A 107 -20.37 -12.62 7.10
N MET A 108 -20.27 -11.82 6.03
CA MET A 108 -20.19 -10.36 6.13
C MET A 108 -21.56 -9.66 6.18
N LEU A 109 -22.40 -10.03 7.14
CA LEU A 109 -23.51 -9.19 7.61
C LEU A 109 -23.08 -8.52 8.92
N LEU A 110 -22.40 -7.37 8.80
CA LEU A 110 -22.02 -6.55 9.96
C LEU A 110 -23.24 -5.75 10.41
N CYS A 111 -24.08 -6.38 11.22
CA CYS A 111 -25.22 -5.73 11.86
C CYS A 111 -24.85 -5.47 13.33
N SER A 112 -24.48 -4.22 13.64
CA SER A 112 -24.36 -3.77 15.03
C SER A 112 -25.74 -3.32 15.53
N LYS A 113 -26.00 -3.44 16.83
CA LYS A 113 -27.31 -3.12 17.43
C LYS A 113 -27.81 -1.69 17.18
N SER A 114 -26.96 -0.77 16.74
CA SER A 114 -27.29 0.63 16.50
C SER A 114 -26.96 1.17 15.10
N ASN A 115 -26.14 0.47 14.29
CA ASN A 115 -25.66 0.96 13.00
C ASN A 115 -25.66 -0.17 11.96
N TYR A 116 -26.16 0.12 10.76
CA TYR A 116 -26.20 -0.83 9.65
C TYR A 116 -25.13 -0.51 8.61
N TRP A 117 -24.41 -1.54 8.15
CA TRP A 117 -23.45 -1.42 7.04
C TRP A 117 -23.94 -2.20 5.82
N TYR A 118 -24.19 -1.49 4.72
CA TYR A 118 -24.65 -2.05 3.45
C TYR A 118 -23.54 -2.00 2.40
N GLN A 119 -23.45 -3.03 1.56
CA GLN A 119 -22.48 -3.11 0.46
C GLN A 119 -23.20 -3.45 -0.85
N PRO A 120 -23.92 -2.50 -1.47
CA PRO A 120 -24.58 -2.75 -2.74
C PRO A 120 -23.57 -3.11 -3.82
N VAL A 121 -23.95 -4.03 -4.71
CA VAL A 121 -23.08 -4.51 -5.81
C VAL A 121 -23.43 -3.92 -7.16
N ASN A 122 -24.50 -3.12 -7.24
CA ASN A 122 -24.95 -2.48 -8.47
C ASN A 122 -25.71 -1.17 -8.20
N VAL A 123 -25.78 -0.31 -9.21
CA VAL A 123 -26.44 1.00 -9.12
C VAL A 123 -27.94 0.89 -8.81
N LYS A 124 -28.63 -0.16 -9.28
CA LYS A 124 -30.08 -0.33 -9.05
C LYS A 124 -30.37 -0.57 -7.56
N GLU A 125 -29.58 -1.43 -6.94
CA GLU A 125 -29.64 -1.72 -5.50
C GLU A 125 -29.35 -0.46 -4.67
N LEU A 126 -28.26 0.24 -4.98
CA LEU A 126 -27.94 1.53 -4.35
C LEU A 126 -29.09 2.53 -4.47
N THR A 127 -29.65 2.67 -5.67
CA THR A 127 -30.77 3.58 -5.94
C THR A 127 -32.00 3.19 -5.13
N SER A 128 -32.32 1.90 -5.06
CA SER A 128 -33.45 1.41 -4.24
C SER A 128 -33.26 1.68 -2.75
N MET A 129 -32.02 1.63 -2.25
CA MET A 129 -31.68 1.93 -0.86
C MET A 129 -31.78 3.43 -0.55
N LEU A 130 -31.39 4.30 -1.50
CA LEU A 130 -31.47 5.75 -1.35
C LEU A 130 -32.89 6.29 -1.51
N LEU A 131 -33.71 5.67 -2.37
CA LEU A 131 -35.11 6.04 -2.59
C LEU A 131 -36.06 5.45 -1.54
N ALA A 132 -35.59 4.53 -0.71
CA ALA A 132 -36.38 4.01 0.40
C ALA A 132 -36.52 5.10 1.47
N GLU A 133 -37.63 5.86 1.40
CA GLU A 133 -37.99 6.89 2.38
C GLU A 133 -38.02 6.28 3.79
N ASN A 134 -36.98 6.57 4.55
CA ASN A 134 -36.88 6.30 5.98
C ASN A 134 -36.28 7.55 6.60
N ASP A 135 -36.75 7.96 7.77
CA ASP A 135 -36.24 9.10 8.55
C ASP A 135 -34.88 8.80 9.20
N THR A 136 -33.99 8.13 8.45
CA THR A 136 -32.70 7.61 8.90
C THR A 136 -31.58 8.38 8.25
N GLN A 137 -30.57 8.78 9.02
CA GLN A 137 -29.40 9.44 8.49
C GLN A 137 -28.50 8.42 7.76
N VAL A 138 -28.23 8.69 6.48
CA VAL A 138 -27.43 7.80 5.61
C VAL A 138 -26.09 8.45 5.29
N LYS A 139 -25.00 7.69 5.44
CA LYS A 139 -23.66 8.07 4.99
C LYS A 139 -23.17 7.17 3.87
N LEU A 140 -22.74 7.78 2.77
CA LEU A 140 -22.02 7.08 1.71
C LEU A 140 -20.54 6.98 2.07
N VAL A 141 -19.95 5.78 1.94
CA VAL A 141 -18.57 5.50 2.32
C VAL A 141 -17.82 4.83 1.17
N VAL A 142 -16.55 5.20 0.99
CA VAL A 142 -15.59 4.49 0.13
C VAL A 142 -14.30 4.27 0.92
N ALA A 143 -13.25 5.04 0.65
CA ALA A 143 -11.97 4.95 1.37
C ALA A 143 -12.01 5.57 2.79
N ASN A 144 -13.08 6.30 3.13
CA ASN A 144 -13.32 6.96 4.41
C ASN A 144 -12.21 7.94 4.89
N THR A 145 -11.25 8.30 4.05
CA THR A 145 -10.13 9.18 4.41
C THR A 145 -10.55 10.62 4.71
N GLY A 146 -11.73 11.06 4.25
CA GLY A 146 -12.29 12.38 4.54
C GLY A 146 -12.56 12.61 6.02
N THR A 147 -12.87 11.56 6.79
CA THR A 147 -13.16 11.65 8.23
C THR A 147 -11.96 12.11 9.07
N GLY A 148 -10.74 11.94 8.57
CA GLY A 148 -9.55 12.46 9.21
C GLY A 148 -9.43 13.99 9.16
N TYR A 149 -10.13 14.64 8.21
CA TYR A 149 -10.14 16.10 8.04
C TYR A 149 -11.47 16.70 8.49
N TYR A 150 -12.58 16.14 8.02
CA TYR A 150 -13.92 16.52 8.42
C TYR A 150 -14.34 15.66 9.61
N LYS A 151 -14.30 16.26 10.81
CA LYS A 151 -14.78 15.59 12.01
C LYS A 151 -16.27 15.32 11.85
N GLU A 152 -16.65 14.06 11.97
CA GLU A 152 -18.06 13.68 12.00
C GLU A 152 -18.59 13.99 13.39
N VAL A 153 -19.51 14.94 13.45
CA VAL A 153 -20.13 15.40 14.70
C VAL A 153 -21.42 14.62 14.98
N ASP A 154 -22.05 14.11 13.92
CA ASP A 154 -23.32 13.40 13.96
C ASP A 154 -23.16 11.89 13.74
N HIS A 155 -24.11 11.12 14.28
CA HIS A 155 -24.16 9.66 14.13
C HIS A 155 -25.13 9.29 13.01
N TYR A 156 -24.68 8.46 12.08
CA TYR A 156 -25.52 7.93 11.00
C TYR A 156 -26.06 6.54 11.36
N ASP A 157 -27.35 6.32 11.08
CA ASP A 157 -28.01 5.03 11.28
C ASP A 157 -27.55 3.99 10.24
N LYS A 158 -27.25 4.46 9.03
CA LYS A 158 -26.92 3.62 7.87
C LYS A 158 -25.66 4.08 7.16
N TYR A 159 -24.75 3.15 6.92
CA TYR A 159 -23.54 3.35 6.13
C TYR A 159 -23.67 2.51 4.85
N ILE A 160 -23.52 3.16 3.69
CA ILE A 160 -23.56 2.49 2.39
C ILE A 160 -22.18 2.58 1.76
N ASP A 161 -21.54 1.43 1.62
CA ASP A 161 -20.21 1.28 1.06
C ASP A 161 -20.27 1.09 -0.45
N LEU A 162 -19.71 2.04 -1.20
CA LEU A 162 -19.79 2.07 -2.65
C LEU A 162 -18.65 1.30 -3.33
N ARG A 163 -17.76 0.64 -2.59
CA ARG A 163 -16.58 -0.06 -3.15
C ARG A 163 -16.90 -1.08 -4.25
N HIS A 164 -18.11 -1.62 -4.27
CA HIS A 164 -18.53 -2.68 -5.19
C HIS A 164 -19.61 -2.24 -6.19
N VAL A 165 -19.94 -0.95 -6.22
CA VAL A 165 -20.91 -0.40 -7.19
C VAL A 165 -20.15 -0.05 -8.47
N CYS A 166 -20.34 -0.87 -9.52
CA CYS A 166 -19.91 -0.59 -10.89
C CYS A 166 -21.08 -0.14 -11.76
#